data_AF-A0A7V8ZE92-F1
#
_entry.id   AF-A0A7V8ZE92-F1
#
_cell.length_a   1.000
_cell.length_b   1.000
_cell.length_c   1.000
_cell.angle_alpha   90.00
_cell.angle_beta   90.00
_cell.angle_gamma   90.00
#
_symmetry.space_group_name_H-M   'P 1'
#
loop_
_entity.id
_entity.type
_entity.pdbx_description
1 polymer ?
#
loop_
_entity_poly.entity_id
_entity_poly.type
_entity_poly.pdbx_seq_one_letter_code
_entity_poly.pdbx_strand_id
1 'polypeptide(L)' 'MIALLYDIHGNLPALEAVLADAGAAGAERFVLGGDYALFGAWPR' A
#
# COMPACT_ATOMS: atom_id res chain seq x y z
N MET A 1 -9.36 -7.20 10.99
CA MET A 1 -9.05 -5.76 11.25
C MET A 1 -9.23 -4.95 9.96
N ILE A 2 -9.43 -3.63 10.03
CA ILE A 2 -9.45 -2.75 8.83
C ILE A 2 -8.19 -1.89 8.84
N ALA A 3 -7.42 -1.93 7.74
CA ALA A 3 -6.25 -1.08 7.52
C ALA A 3 -6.60 0.10 6.61
N LEU A 4 -5.86 1.20 6.73
CA LEU A 4 -5.97 2.33 5.82
C LEU A 4 -4.69 2.45 5.02
N LEU A 5 -4.83 2.62 3.70
CA LEU A 5 -3.71 2.67 2.76
C LEU A 5 -3.81 3.91 1.87
N TYR A 6 -2.71 4.65 1.79
CA TYR A 6 -2.56 5.93 1.07
C TYR A 6 -1.16 6.00 0.44
N ASP A 7 -0.98 6.94 -0.49
CA ASP A 7 0.32 7.45 -0.94
C ASP A 7 1.28 6.35 -1.44
N ILE A 8 0.74 5.42 -2.23
CA ILE A 8 1.53 4.34 -2.83
C ILE A 8 2.54 4.92 -3.81
N HIS A 9 2.19 6.02 -4.50
CA HIS A 9 3.00 6.69 -5.51
C HIS A 9 3.69 5.67 -6.42
N GLY A 10 2.93 4.74 -6.99
CA GLY A 10 3.43 3.75 -7.94
C GLY A 10 4.57 2.85 -7.43
N ASN A 11 4.83 2.77 -6.12
CA ASN A 11 5.94 2.01 -5.57
C ASN A 11 5.49 0.58 -5.22
N LEU A 12 5.50 -0.33 -6.21
CA LEU A 12 5.02 -1.70 -5.98
C LEU A 12 5.84 -2.45 -4.92
N PRO A 13 7.19 -2.38 -4.88
CA PRO A 13 7.93 -3.08 -3.83
C PRO A 13 7.53 -2.61 -2.42
N ALA A 14 7.27 -1.31 -2.24
CA ALA A 14 6.77 -0.78 -0.97
C ALA A 14 5.35 -1.27 -0.68
N LEU A 15 4.47 -1.27 -1.69
CA LEU A 15 3.11 -1.78 -1.56
C LEU A 15 3.09 -3.26 -1.13
N GLU A 16 3.90 -4.11 -1.77
CA GLU A 16 4.00 -5.53 -1.43
C GLU A 16 4.45 -5.75 0.02
N ALA A 17 5.44 -4.97 0.47
CA ALA A 17 5.92 -5.03 1.85
C ALA A 17 4.84 -4.62 2.86
N VAL A 18 4.12 -3.51 2.59
CA VAL A 18 3.05 -3.02 3.47
C VAL A 18 1.86 -3.98 3.52
N LEU A 19 1.49 -4.59 2.40
CA LEU A 19 0.40 -5.58 2.37
C LEU A 19 0.75 -6.85 3.16
N ALA A 20 2.00 -7.32 3.08
CA ALA A 20 2.46 -8.45 3.86
C ALA A 20 2.44 -8.16 5.37
N ASP A 21 2.93 -6.99 5.78
CA ASP A 21 2.94 -6.56 7.18
C ASP A 21 1.51 -6.38 7.73
N ALA A 22 0.64 -5.72 6.98
CA ALA A 22 -0.77 -5.54 7.35
C ALA A 22 -1.49 -6.90 7.48
N GLY A 23 -1.21 -7.83 6.57
CA GLY A 23 -1.74 -9.20 6.64
C GLY A 23 -1.27 -9.94 7.90
N ALA A 24 0.01 -9.83 8.24
CA ALA A 24 0.57 -10.40 9.48
C ALA A 24 -0.06 -9.77 10.75
N ALA A 25 -0.47 -8.51 10.69
CA ALA A 25 -1.22 -7.82 11.74
C ALA A 25 -2.73 -8.16 11.78
N GLY A 26 -3.23 -9.02 10.88
CA GLY A 26 -4.64 -9.44 10.82
C GLY A 26 -5.57 -8.46 10.11
N ALA A 27 -5.03 -7.61 9.23
CA ALA A 27 -5.85 -6.80 8.33
C ALA A 27 -6.51 -7.67 7.26
N GLU A 28 -7.82 -7.56 7.13
CA GLU A 28 -8.63 -8.35 6.18
C GLU A 28 -9.36 -7.45 5.17
N ARG A 29 -9.42 -6.15 5.46
CA ARG A 29 -10.06 -5.14 4.62
C ARG A 29 -9.24 -3.88 4.63
N PHE A 30 -9.27 -3.18 3.50
CA PHE A 30 -8.56 -1.93 3.31
C PHE A 30 -9.53 -0.81 2.95
N VAL A 31 -9.34 0.35 3.57
CA VAL A 31 -9.87 1.62 3.06
C VAL A 31 -8.74 2.29 2.30
N LEU A 32 -8.99 2.59 1.03
CA LEU A 32 -8.02 3.18 0.12
C LEU A 32 -8.34 4.66 -0.06
N GLY A 33 -7.36 5.53 0.15
CA GLY A 33 -7.62 6.97 0.13
C GLY A 33 -6.86 7.78 -0.90
N GLY A 34 -6.22 7.15 -1.89
CA GLY A 34 -5.70 7.85 -3.07
C GLY A 34 -4.19 7.80 -3.24
N ASP A 35 -3.71 8.59 -4.20
CA ASP A 35 -2.30 8.76 -4.58
C ASP A 35 -1.57 7.45 -4.91
N TYR A 36 -2.20 6.68 -5.80
CA TYR A 36 -1.73 5.31 -6.10
C TYR A 36 -0.54 5.23 -7.05
N ALA A 37 -0.38 6.15 -8.00
CA ALA A 37 0.48 5.92 -9.17
C ALA A 37 1.43 7.07 -9.52
N LEU A 38 0.98 8.32 -9.41
CA LEU A 38 1.76 9.46 -9.91
C LEU A 38 3.00 9.73 -9.05
N PHE A 39 4.08 10.18 -9.70
CA PHE A 39 5.34 10.65 -9.09
C PHE A 39 6.10 9.60 -8.27
N GLY A 40 5.96 8.34 -8.66
CA GLY A 40 6.58 7.24 -7.94
C GLY A 40 8.07 7.09 -8.05
N ALA A 41 8.70 6.72 -6.93
CA ALA A 41 10.13 6.42 -6.85
C ALA A 41 10.50 5.05 -7.46
N TRP A 42 9.61 4.39 -8.21
CA TRP A 42 9.87 3.08 -8.81
C TRP A 42 10.32 3.22 -10.27
N PRO A 43 11.63 3.15 -10.56
CA PRO A 43 12.20 3.57 -11.84
C PRO A 43 12.14 2.47 -12.91
N ARG A 44 11.06 1.70 -12.97
CA ARG A 44 10.96 0.52 -13.84
C ARG A 44 10.51 0.87 -15.26
#